data_AF-A0A927ATI4-F1
#
_entry.id   AF-A0A927ATI4-F1
#
_cell.length_a   1.000
_cell.length_b   1.000
_cell.length_c   1.000
_cell.angle_alpha   90.00
_cell.angle_beta   90.00
_cell.angle_gamma   90.00
#
_symmetry.space_group_name_H-M   'P 1'
#
loop_
_entity.id
_entity.type
_entity.pdbx_description
1 polymer ?
#
loop_
_entity_poly.entity_id
_entity_poly.type
_entity_poly.pdbx_seq_one_letter_code
_entity_poly.pdbx_strand_id
1 'polypeptide(L)'
;MKRLILLLFLIRLADVVAQPSEKFVKVIITPDHEDWLYKVGEPVKFNVTVYRNNVLFKGAKMRYEIGPEKMEPTKKETVTLANGTLALDGGTMKTAGFLRCIAIVELDGKDYKGLTTAGFEPLTIKPTVANPADFKAFWDNAKADLAKIPIDARMTLLPERCTELTNVYHLSLQNINSSRFYGILCVPKKEGKYPAILRVPGAGVRPYAGMIAEAEKGFITLEVGIHGVPVTMDPGVYVDLARGPLNGYQAANLDDRDRYYYKRVYLGCVRAVDFLVSMSQYDGQNIAVTGGSQGGALSIVTAGLDTRIKWLGAYYPAIADVTGYLNGRAGGWPHLFTGDNLAYNNKPDRIKTTGYYDVVNFARMVNVPGYYSWGFNDETCPPTSMYAAYNVIPGQKMLDTSFKDTGHWTYPEQTEKMTTWLLGQLKGGK
;
A
#
# COMPACT_ATOMS: atom_id res chain seq x y z
N MET A 1 -29.38 15.19 -52.80
CA MET A 1 -28.04 15.16 -52.16
C MET A 1 -28.18 15.19 -50.65
N LYS A 2 -28.13 14.05 -49.96
CA LYS A 2 -27.69 13.95 -48.56
C LYS A 2 -27.00 12.59 -48.41
N ARG A 3 -25.67 12.61 -48.31
CA ARG A 3 -24.81 11.43 -48.17
C ARG A 3 -24.96 10.89 -46.74
N LEU A 4 -25.28 9.61 -46.65
CA LEU A 4 -25.20 8.82 -45.43
C LEU A 4 -23.70 8.56 -45.17
N ILE A 5 -23.15 9.12 -44.09
CA ILE A 5 -21.78 8.80 -43.63
C ILE A 5 -21.94 7.83 -42.47
N LEU A 6 -21.64 6.56 -42.75
CA LEU A 6 -21.51 5.50 -41.76
C LEU A 6 -20.12 5.62 -41.13
N LEU A 7 -20.03 6.16 -39.91
CA LEU A 7 -18.79 6.13 -39.12
C LEU A 7 -18.64 4.73 -38.50
N LEU A 8 -17.76 3.92 -39.08
CA LEU A 8 -17.25 2.70 -38.46
C LEU A 8 -16.30 3.11 -37.32
N PHE A 9 -16.77 2.99 -36.08
CA PHE A 9 -15.90 3.07 -34.89
C PHE A 9 -15.03 1.80 -34.84
N LEU A 10 -13.77 1.94 -35.25
CA LEU A 10 -12.71 0.97 -34.96
C LEU A 10 -12.38 1.05 -33.46
N ILE A 11 -13.02 0.20 -32.67
CA ILE A 11 -12.61 -0.08 -31.29
C ILE A 11 -11.23 -0.76 -31.37
N ARG A 12 -10.18 -0.01 -31.05
CA ARG A 12 -8.88 -0.58 -30.69
C ARG A 12 -9.08 -1.25 -29.32
N LEU A 13 -9.39 -2.54 -29.33
CA LEU A 13 -9.19 -3.39 -28.16
C LEU A 13 -7.72 -3.24 -27.76
N ALA A 14 -7.46 -2.57 -26.64
CA ALA A 14 -6.18 -2.73 -25.97
C ALA A 14 -6.11 -4.21 -25.58
N ASP A 15 -5.14 -4.95 -26.12
CA ASP A 15 -4.87 -6.31 -25.70
C ASP A 15 -4.61 -6.29 -24.20
N VAL A 16 -5.62 -6.68 -23.42
CA VAL A 16 -5.42 -7.15 -22.06
C VAL A 16 -4.71 -8.48 -22.22
N VAL A 17 -3.39 -8.44 -22.40
CA VAL A 17 -2.58 -9.64 -22.35
C VAL A 17 -2.68 -10.13 -20.92
N ALA A 18 -3.60 -11.07 -20.67
CA ALA A 18 -3.64 -11.82 -19.44
C ALA A 18 -2.25 -12.44 -19.28
N GLN A 19 -1.49 -11.99 -18.29
CA GLN A 19 -0.22 -12.62 -17.99
C GLN A 19 -0.53 -14.07 -17.61
N PRO A 20 0.07 -15.06 -18.29
CA PRO A 20 -0.15 -16.45 -17.92
C PRO A 20 0.24 -16.61 -16.45
N SER A 21 -0.65 -17.23 -15.66
CA SER A 21 -0.41 -17.52 -14.24
C SER A 21 0.86 -18.36 -14.04
N GLU A 22 1.23 -19.14 -15.07
CA GLU A 22 2.45 -19.92 -15.11
C GLU A 22 3.53 -19.30 -16.02
N LYS A 23 4.74 -19.18 -15.48
CA LYS A 23 5.92 -18.83 -16.26
C LYS A 23 6.49 -20.08 -16.94
N PHE A 24 6.88 -19.92 -18.21
CA PHE A 24 7.55 -20.96 -19.03
C PHE A 24 8.83 -21.49 -18.38
N VAL A 25 9.63 -20.59 -17.79
CA VAL A 25 10.77 -20.92 -16.93
C VAL A 25 10.53 -20.32 -15.55
N LYS A 26 10.67 -21.15 -14.52
CA LYS A 26 10.51 -20.78 -13.11
C LYS A 26 11.86 -20.88 -12.43
N VAL A 27 12.37 -19.75 -11.93
CA VAL A 27 13.53 -19.70 -11.04
C VAL A 27 12.99 -19.59 -9.62
N ILE A 28 13.01 -20.69 -8.89
CA ILE A 28 12.50 -20.78 -7.53
C ILE A 28 13.70 -20.66 -6.58
N ILE A 29 13.57 -19.81 -5.57
CA ILE A 29 14.57 -19.65 -4.51
C ILE A 29 13.86 -19.90 -3.19
N THR A 30 14.36 -20.80 -2.35
CA THR A 30 13.82 -21.03 -1.00
C THR A 30 14.91 -20.84 0.05
N PRO A 31 14.61 -20.18 1.17
CA PRO A 31 15.53 -20.17 2.30
C PRO A 31 15.49 -21.55 2.97
N ASP A 32 16.51 -21.87 3.76
CA ASP A 32 16.60 -23.13 4.50
C ASP A 32 15.76 -23.17 5.78
N HIS A 33 15.14 -22.05 6.18
CA HIS A 33 14.11 -21.98 7.24
C HIS A 33 12.70 -21.90 6.65
N GLU A 34 11.77 -22.71 7.16
CA GLU A 34 10.36 -22.72 6.75
C GLU A 34 9.64 -21.39 7.06
N ASP A 35 10.00 -20.74 8.17
CA ASP A 35 9.43 -19.47 8.57
C ASP A 35 10.13 -18.24 7.92
N TRP A 36 11.24 -18.46 7.20
CA TRP A 36 12.07 -17.43 6.57
C TRP A 36 12.70 -16.44 7.57
N LEU A 37 12.72 -16.79 8.86
CA LEU A 37 13.22 -15.93 9.93
C LEU A 37 14.53 -16.45 10.50
N TYR A 38 15.43 -15.53 10.78
CA TYR A 38 16.79 -15.79 11.26
C TYR A 38 17.14 -14.86 12.41
N LYS A 39 18.06 -15.30 13.28
CA LYS A 39 18.72 -14.43 14.26
C LYS A 39 19.83 -13.63 13.59
N VAL A 40 20.14 -12.47 14.15
CA VAL A 40 21.33 -11.72 13.71
C VAL A 40 22.59 -12.57 13.92
N GLY A 41 23.45 -12.65 12.90
CA GLY A 41 24.64 -13.50 12.89
C GLY A 41 24.40 -14.97 12.48
N GLU A 42 23.15 -15.41 12.34
CA GLU A 42 22.83 -16.75 11.83
C GLU A 42 23.03 -16.81 10.31
N PRO A 43 23.74 -17.82 9.77
CA PRO A 43 23.91 -17.94 8.33
C PRO A 43 22.63 -18.45 7.66
N VAL A 44 22.22 -17.83 6.55
CA VAL A 44 21.13 -18.30 5.68
C VAL A 44 21.69 -19.04 4.46
N LYS A 45 21.02 -20.13 4.06
CA LYS A 45 21.24 -20.77 2.75
C LYS A 45 20.04 -20.55 1.85
N PHE A 46 20.29 -20.21 0.60
CA PHE A 46 19.27 -20.10 -0.43
C PHE A 46 19.38 -21.26 -1.41
N ASN A 47 18.36 -22.10 -1.49
CA ASN A 47 18.28 -23.18 -2.47
C ASN A 47 17.61 -22.66 -3.74
N VAL A 48 18.36 -22.61 -4.84
CA VAL A 48 17.83 -22.24 -6.14
C VAL A 48 17.50 -23.49 -6.94
N THR A 49 16.34 -23.51 -7.58
CA THR A 49 15.90 -24.56 -8.50
C THR A 49 15.30 -23.96 -9.75
N VAL A 50 15.69 -24.45 -10.92
CA VAL A 50 15.22 -23.96 -12.22
C VAL A 50 14.35 -25.01 -12.88
N TYR A 51 13.13 -24.61 -13.24
CA TYR A 51 12.21 -25.44 -14.02
C TYR A 51 11.96 -24.81 -15.39
N ARG A 52 11.86 -25.63 -16.43
CA ARG A 52 11.33 -25.28 -17.75
C ARG A 52 10.15 -26.19 -18.04
N ASN A 53 8.96 -25.64 -18.31
CA ASN A 53 7.73 -26.44 -18.44
C ASN A 53 7.49 -27.39 -17.26
N ASN A 54 7.74 -26.93 -16.02
CA ASN A 54 7.65 -27.74 -14.80
C ASN A 54 8.59 -28.96 -14.74
N VAL A 55 9.57 -29.06 -15.66
CA VAL A 55 10.63 -30.07 -15.64
C VAL A 55 11.92 -29.43 -15.15
N LEU A 56 12.63 -30.10 -14.24
CA LEU A 56 13.91 -29.64 -13.70
C LEU A 56 14.91 -29.41 -14.86
N PHE A 57 15.39 -28.18 -14.99
CA PHE A 57 16.25 -27.76 -16.09
C PHE A 57 17.71 -27.72 -15.66
N LYS A 58 18.55 -28.52 -16.32
CA LYS A 58 19.98 -28.69 -16.01
C LYS A 58 20.85 -27.83 -16.92
N GLY A 59 22.02 -27.42 -16.43
CA GLY A 59 23.02 -26.68 -17.19
C GLY A 59 22.70 -25.20 -17.43
N ALA A 60 21.69 -24.64 -16.75
CA ALA A 60 21.40 -23.21 -16.83
C ALA A 60 22.57 -22.38 -16.34
N LYS A 61 23.00 -21.39 -17.13
CA LYS A 61 23.87 -20.31 -16.67
C LYS A 61 23.01 -19.33 -15.87
N MET A 62 23.40 -19.10 -14.62
CA MET A 62 22.70 -18.23 -13.68
C MET A 62 23.65 -17.18 -13.14
N ARG A 63 23.24 -15.93 -13.23
CA ARG A 63 23.82 -14.84 -12.44
C ARG A 63 22.97 -14.66 -11.19
N TYR A 64 23.61 -14.44 -10.04
CA TYR A 64 22.89 -14.19 -8.81
C TYR A 64 23.55 -13.10 -7.98
N GLU A 65 22.72 -12.44 -7.17
CA GLU A 65 23.12 -11.34 -6.31
C GLU A 65 22.52 -11.55 -4.92
N ILE A 66 23.32 -11.35 -3.87
CA ILE A 66 22.89 -11.48 -2.47
C ILE A 66 23.31 -10.23 -1.71
N GLY A 67 22.39 -9.66 -0.95
CA GLY A 67 22.68 -8.56 -0.03
C GLY A 67 21.43 -7.96 0.61
N PRO A 68 21.59 -6.91 1.43
CA PRO A 68 20.46 -6.24 2.07
C PRO A 68 19.47 -5.73 1.01
N GLU A 69 18.18 -5.91 1.23
CA GLU A 69 17.18 -5.53 0.24
C GLU A 69 17.27 -4.05 -0.14
N LYS A 70 17.08 -3.73 -1.43
CA LYS A 70 17.13 -2.36 -1.98
C LYS A 70 18.45 -1.61 -1.72
N MET A 71 19.49 -2.31 -1.29
CA MET A 71 20.86 -1.80 -1.16
C MET A 71 21.76 -2.48 -2.19
N GLU A 72 22.98 -1.96 -2.35
CA GLU A 72 24.00 -2.66 -3.15
C GLU A 72 24.25 -4.07 -2.59
N PRO A 73 24.25 -5.10 -3.43
CA PRO A 73 24.44 -6.46 -2.96
C PRO A 73 25.91 -6.68 -2.58
N THR A 74 26.11 -7.48 -1.53
CA THR A 74 27.43 -7.84 -1.00
C THR A 74 28.11 -8.93 -1.80
N LYS A 75 27.35 -9.68 -2.62
CA LYS A 75 27.85 -10.77 -3.46
C LYS A 75 27.19 -10.71 -4.84
N LYS A 76 27.98 -10.84 -5.91
CA LYS A 76 27.53 -11.00 -7.30
C LYS A 76 28.38 -12.06 -7.97
N GLU A 77 27.78 -13.12 -8.47
CA GLU A 77 28.50 -14.24 -9.10
C GLU A 77 27.73 -14.80 -10.30
N THR A 78 28.43 -15.58 -11.12
CA THR A 78 27.85 -16.37 -12.21
C THR A 78 28.25 -17.82 -12.06
N VAL A 79 27.28 -18.71 -12.15
CA VAL A 79 27.44 -20.15 -11.94
C VAL A 79 26.63 -20.93 -12.97
N THR A 80 26.96 -22.21 -13.15
CA THR A 80 26.17 -23.14 -13.97
C THR A 80 25.47 -24.13 -13.05
N LEU A 81 24.13 -24.21 -13.12
CA LEU A 81 23.35 -25.19 -12.35
C LEU A 81 23.43 -26.56 -13.04
N ALA A 82 24.55 -27.27 -12.88
CA ALA A 82 24.78 -28.56 -13.52
C ALA A 82 23.62 -29.56 -13.32
N ASN A 83 23.03 -29.57 -12.11
CA ASN A 83 21.92 -30.46 -11.76
C ASN A 83 20.54 -29.76 -11.75
N GLY A 84 20.46 -28.50 -12.18
CA GLY A 84 19.24 -27.68 -12.14
C GLY A 84 18.88 -27.15 -10.76
N THR A 85 19.68 -27.46 -9.75
CA THR A 85 19.58 -26.92 -8.39
C THR A 85 20.97 -26.52 -7.88
N LEU A 86 21.01 -25.54 -6.97
CA LEU A 86 22.22 -25.09 -6.29
C LEU A 86 21.87 -24.49 -4.92
N ALA A 87 22.55 -24.94 -3.86
CA ALA A 87 22.52 -24.29 -2.57
C ALA A 87 23.56 -23.16 -2.54
N LEU A 88 23.10 -21.94 -2.30
CA LEU A 88 23.92 -20.74 -2.18
C LEU A 88 24.14 -20.42 -0.70
N ASP A 89 25.39 -20.18 -0.33
CA ASP A 89 25.70 -19.52 0.94
C ASP A 89 25.26 -18.04 0.82
N GLY A 90 24.21 -17.70 1.58
CA GLY A 90 23.66 -16.36 1.63
C GLY A 90 24.39 -15.44 2.60
N GLY A 91 25.24 -15.96 3.48
CA GLY A 91 25.85 -15.19 4.56
C GLY A 91 24.85 -14.85 5.66
N THR A 92 25.01 -13.68 6.29
CA THR A 92 24.19 -13.25 7.44
C THR A 92 24.06 -11.73 7.49
N MET A 93 23.22 -11.22 8.40
CA MET A 93 23.13 -9.80 8.73
C MET A 93 23.71 -9.51 10.13
N LYS A 94 24.31 -8.33 10.29
CA LYS A 94 24.85 -7.83 11.57
C LYS A 94 23.84 -7.05 12.41
N THR A 95 22.71 -6.69 11.80
CA THR A 95 21.61 -5.95 12.41
C THR A 95 20.31 -6.50 11.88
N ALA A 96 19.20 -6.24 12.57
CA ALA A 96 17.87 -6.59 12.09
C ALA A 96 17.59 -5.96 10.71
N GLY A 97 16.90 -6.70 9.85
CA GLY A 97 16.66 -6.31 8.46
C GLY A 97 16.30 -7.49 7.58
N PHE A 98 16.47 -7.31 6.27
CA PHE A 98 16.10 -8.30 5.27
C PHE A 98 17.23 -8.52 4.26
N LEU A 99 17.62 -9.78 4.08
CA LEU A 99 18.66 -10.21 3.15
C LEU A 99 18.02 -10.88 1.94
N ARG A 100 18.26 -10.34 0.75
CA ARG A 100 17.62 -10.76 -0.49
C ARG A 100 18.60 -11.53 -1.37
N CYS A 101 18.14 -12.65 -1.92
CA CYS A 101 18.78 -13.35 -3.01
C CYS A 101 17.96 -13.13 -4.29
N ILE A 102 18.61 -12.67 -5.35
CA ILE A 102 18.04 -12.56 -6.69
C ILE A 102 18.84 -13.47 -7.62
N ALA A 103 18.15 -14.32 -8.37
CA ALA A 103 18.75 -15.17 -9.39
C ALA A 103 18.12 -14.86 -10.75
N ILE A 104 18.98 -14.68 -11.77
CA ILE A 104 18.56 -14.47 -13.15
C ILE A 104 19.22 -15.56 -13.99
N VAL A 105 18.37 -16.32 -14.69
CA VAL A 105 18.76 -17.40 -15.58
C VAL A 105 18.53 -16.95 -17.01
N GLU A 106 19.57 -17.04 -17.84
CA GLU A 106 19.49 -16.75 -19.27
C GLU A 106 19.21 -18.04 -20.04
N LEU A 107 18.06 -18.11 -20.73
CA LEU A 107 17.70 -19.24 -21.59
C LEU A 107 17.06 -18.73 -22.87
N ASP A 108 17.54 -19.25 -24.01
CA ASP A 108 17.05 -18.91 -25.35
C ASP A 108 17.06 -17.37 -25.60
N GLY A 109 18.09 -16.68 -25.11
CA GLY A 109 18.25 -15.23 -25.21
C GLY A 109 17.27 -14.41 -24.34
N LYS A 110 16.61 -15.03 -23.36
CA LYS A 110 15.69 -14.37 -22.42
C LYS A 110 16.12 -14.57 -20.98
N ASP A 111 15.96 -13.52 -20.19
CA ASP A 111 16.21 -13.53 -18.76
C ASP A 111 14.95 -13.93 -17.96
N TYR A 112 15.13 -14.87 -17.03
CA TYR A 112 14.10 -15.29 -16.09
C TYR A 112 14.56 -15.00 -14.66
N LYS A 113 13.85 -14.11 -13.97
CA LYS A 113 14.15 -13.67 -12.60
C LYS A 113 13.37 -14.48 -11.57
N GLY A 114 14.06 -14.96 -10.55
CA GLY A 114 13.54 -15.40 -9.26
C GLY A 114 14.13 -14.56 -8.13
N LEU A 115 13.41 -14.41 -7.02
CA LEU A 115 13.92 -13.74 -5.83
C LEU A 115 13.26 -14.28 -4.57
N THR A 116 14.02 -14.30 -3.48
CA THR A 116 13.53 -14.61 -2.12
C THR A 116 14.30 -13.81 -1.09
N THR A 117 13.63 -13.42 -0.01
CA THR A 117 14.17 -12.55 1.03
C THR A 117 14.01 -13.18 2.40
N ALA A 118 15.11 -13.30 3.15
CA ALA A 118 15.16 -13.80 4.52
C ALA A 118 15.08 -12.63 5.52
N GLY A 119 14.27 -12.78 6.58
CA GLY A 119 14.09 -11.77 7.61
C GLY A 119 14.97 -12.03 8.83
N PHE A 120 15.80 -11.06 9.21
CA PHE A 120 16.67 -11.09 10.38
C PHE A 120 16.06 -10.26 11.50
N GLU A 121 15.59 -10.93 12.55
CA GLU A 121 14.89 -10.33 13.70
C GLU A 121 13.93 -9.17 13.35
N PRO A 122 12.97 -9.32 12.42
CA PRO A 122 12.22 -8.18 11.87
C PRO A 122 11.47 -7.32 12.92
N LEU A 123 11.05 -7.94 14.02
CA LEU A 123 10.34 -7.28 15.12
C LEU A 123 11.21 -6.34 15.97
N THR A 124 12.54 -6.33 15.77
CA THR A 124 13.46 -5.43 16.47
C THR A 124 13.88 -4.22 15.63
N ILE A 125 13.44 -4.15 14.35
CA ILE A 125 13.69 -3.02 13.45
C ILE A 125 13.06 -1.74 14.03
N LYS A 126 13.86 -0.68 14.15
CA LYS A 126 13.44 0.64 14.66
C LYS A 126 13.39 1.67 13.54
N PRO A 127 12.41 2.60 13.53
CA PRO A 127 12.37 3.72 12.59
C PRO A 127 13.65 4.55 12.60
N THR A 128 14.02 5.06 11.44
CA THR A 128 15.08 6.05 11.24
C THR A 128 14.54 7.47 11.14
N VAL A 129 13.27 7.63 10.78
CA VAL A 129 12.63 8.93 10.68
C VAL A 129 12.51 9.55 12.07
N ALA A 130 12.88 10.83 12.17
CA ALA A 130 12.72 11.59 13.41
C ALA A 130 11.24 11.72 13.78
N ASN A 131 10.93 11.69 15.07
CA ASN A 131 9.61 12.03 15.60
C ASN A 131 9.64 13.50 16.10
N PRO A 132 9.08 14.47 15.36
CA PRO A 132 9.12 15.87 15.78
C PRO A 132 8.47 16.07 17.15
N ALA A 133 9.07 16.89 18.01
CA ALA A 133 8.55 17.15 19.36
C ALA A 133 7.15 17.77 19.34
N ASP A 134 6.83 18.56 18.31
CA ASP A 134 5.53 19.19 18.07
C ASP A 134 4.61 18.35 17.15
N PHE A 135 4.96 17.10 16.82
CA PHE A 135 4.21 16.27 15.85
C PHE A 135 2.71 16.17 16.16
N LYS A 136 2.38 15.82 17.42
CA LYS A 136 0.99 15.70 17.85
C LYS A 136 0.26 17.04 17.79
N ALA A 137 0.89 18.10 18.31
CA ALA A 137 0.32 19.44 18.31
C ALA A 137 0.07 19.97 16.88
N PHE A 138 1.00 19.69 15.95
CA PHE A 138 0.86 20.03 14.54
C PHE A 138 -0.42 19.42 13.94
N TRP A 139 -0.64 18.12 14.13
CA TRP A 139 -1.80 17.43 13.57
C TRP A 139 -3.10 17.75 14.31
N ASP A 140 -3.07 17.94 15.63
CA ASP A 140 -4.24 18.39 16.39
C ASP A 140 -4.71 19.78 15.93
N ASN A 141 -3.78 20.72 15.72
CA ASN A 141 -4.09 22.04 15.17
C ASN A 141 -4.66 21.93 13.74
N ALA A 142 -4.05 21.11 12.88
CA ALA A 142 -4.52 20.90 11.52
C ALA A 142 -5.95 20.32 11.47
N LYS A 143 -6.29 19.40 12.38
CA LYS A 143 -7.66 18.87 12.55
C LYS A 143 -8.62 19.93 13.10
N ALA A 144 -8.19 20.74 14.07
CA ALA A 144 -9.01 21.82 14.61
C ALA A 144 -9.34 22.87 13.53
N ASP A 145 -8.39 23.18 12.65
CA ASP A 145 -8.63 24.07 11.51
C ASP A 145 -9.55 23.43 10.47
N LEU A 146 -9.39 22.13 10.19
CA LEU A 146 -10.34 21.39 9.36
C LEU A 146 -11.76 21.46 9.94
N ALA A 147 -11.94 21.28 11.25
CA ALA A 147 -13.27 21.29 11.88
C ALA A 147 -14.03 22.63 11.76
N LYS A 148 -13.32 23.75 11.56
CA LYS A 148 -13.93 25.07 11.32
C LYS A 148 -14.53 25.21 9.92
N ILE A 149 -14.10 24.36 8.98
CA ILE A 149 -14.58 24.38 7.60
C ILE A 149 -15.84 23.51 7.52
N PRO A 150 -17.01 24.03 7.10
CA PRO A 150 -18.21 23.22 6.91
C PRO A 150 -17.94 22.00 6.02
N ILE A 151 -18.60 20.87 6.30
CA ILE A 151 -18.43 19.65 5.48
C ILE A 151 -18.82 19.92 4.01
N ASP A 152 -19.87 20.72 3.78
CA ASP A 152 -20.46 21.00 2.46
C ASP A 152 -20.50 19.71 1.61
N ALA A 153 -21.12 18.67 2.18
CA ALA A 153 -21.26 17.38 1.55
C ALA A 153 -22.25 17.47 0.39
N ARG A 154 -21.80 17.06 -0.79
CA ARG A 154 -22.63 16.95 -1.99
C ARG A 154 -22.67 15.48 -2.39
N MET A 155 -23.88 14.94 -2.43
CA MET A 155 -24.15 13.55 -2.79
C MET A 155 -24.96 13.52 -4.08
N THR A 156 -24.38 12.96 -5.14
CA THR A 156 -25.07 12.74 -6.41
C THR A 156 -25.33 11.26 -6.55
N LEU A 157 -26.60 10.84 -6.61
CA LEU A 157 -26.94 9.44 -6.86
C LEU A 157 -26.40 9.02 -8.23
N LEU A 158 -25.88 7.79 -8.30
CA LEU A 158 -25.43 7.13 -9.54
C LEU A 158 -26.40 5.97 -9.81
N PRO A 159 -27.56 6.21 -10.44
CA PRO A 159 -28.60 5.19 -10.63
C PRO A 159 -28.07 3.94 -11.36
N GLU A 160 -27.15 4.12 -12.29
CA GLU A 160 -26.55 3.06 -13.09
C GLU A 160 -25.64 2.11 -12.29
N ARG A 161 -25.26 2.50 -11.05
CA ARG A 161 -24.48 1.67 -10.13
C ARG A 161 -25.30 1.13 -8.96
N CYS A 162 -26.54 1.59 -8.79
CA CYS A 162 -27.40 1.11 -7.70
C CYS A 162 -27.87 -0.32 -7.98
N THR A 163 -28.01 -1.11 -6.91
CA THR A 163 -28.61 -2.46 -6.98
C THR A 163 -29.97 -2.46 -6.28
N GLU A 164 -30.67 -3.59 -6.25
CA GLU A 164 -31.91 -3.72 -5.46
C GLU A 164 -31.67 -3.47 -3.97
N LEU A 165 -30.43 -3.69 -3.48
CA LEU A 165 -30.05 -3.64 -2.07
C LEU A 165 -29.25 -2.40 -1.69
N THR A 166 -28.62 -1.70 -2.64
CA THR A 166 -27.65 -0.64 -2.36
C THR A 166 -27.90 0.61 -3.19
N ASN A 167 -27.87 1.78 -2.53
CA ASN A 167 -27.75 3.08 -3.18
C ASN A 167 -26.27 3.47 -3.31
N VAL A 168 -25.88 3.94 -4.49
CA VAL A 168 -24.50 4.36 -4.78
C VAL A 168 -24.48 5.84 -5.14
N TYR A 169 -23.59 6.59 -4.50
CA TYR A 169 -23.46 8.04 -4.68
C TYR A 169 -22.03 8.43 -5.04
N HIS A 170 -21.88 9.37 -5.95
CA HIS A 170 -20.67 10.18 -6.03
C HIS A 170 -20.70 11.21 -4.90
N LEU A 171 -19.71 11.13 -4.01
CA LEU A 171 -19.56 12.00 -2.86
C LEU A 171 -18.49 13.06 -3.12
N SER A 172 -18.76 14.27 -2.66
CA SER A 172 -17.84 15.40 -2.71
C SER A 172 -17.89 16.18 -1.41
N LEU A 173 -16.78 16.27 -0.69
CA LEU A 173 -16.65 16.93 0.61
C LEU A 173 -15.72 18.15 0.47
N GLN A 174 -16.07 19.28 1.05
CA GLN A 174 -15.15 20.40 1.17
C GLN A 174 -13.96 20.01 2.06
N ASN A 175 -12.77 20.50 1.74
CA ASN A 175 -11.54 20.25 2.49
C ASN A 175 -10.72 21.56 2.61
N ILE A 176 -9.55 21.50 3.24
CA ILE A 176 -8.63 22.65 3.39
C ILE A 176 -8.26 23.28 2.04
N ASN A 177 -7.83 24.54 2.07
CA ASN A 177 -7.37 25.31 0.91
C ASN A 177 -8.40 25.38 -0.23
N SER A 178 -9.68 25.40 0.11
CA SER A 178 -10.80 25.35 -0.85
C SER A 178 -10.80 24.11 -1.76
N SER A 179 -9.97 23.11 -1.47
CA SER A 179 -9.93 21.84 -2.20
C SER A 179 -11.13 20.96 -1.83
N ARG A 180 -11.38 19.90 -2.61
CA ARG A 180 -12.42 18.93 -2.30
C ARG A 180 -11.85 17.53 -2.17
N PHE A 181 -12.57 16.67 -1.46
CA PHE A 181 -12.25 15.26 -1.29
C PHE A 181 -13.41 14.43 -1.83
N TYR A 182 -13.13 13.50 -2.73
CA TYR A 182 -14.15 12.79 -3.50
C TYR A 182 -14.14 11.31 -3.17
N GLY A 183 -15.28 10.65 -3.36
CA GLY A 183 -15.37 9.21 -3.20
C GLY A 183 -16.65 8.63 -3.80
N ILE A 184 -16.75 7.31 -3.75
CA ILE A 184 -17.99 6.58 -4.01
C ILE A 184 -18.52 6.07 -2.67
N LEU A 185 -19.71 6.52 -2.31
CA LEU A 185 -20.44 6.11 -1.11
C LEU A 185 -21.49 5.07 -1.49
N CYS A 186 -21.43 3.89 -0.87
CA CYS A 186 -22.47 2.87 -0.98
C CYS A 186 -23.21 2.77 0.36
N VAL A 187 -24.54 2.81 0.31
CA VAL A 187 -25.42 2.79 1.48
C VAL A 187 -26.49 1.71 1.28
N PRO A 188 -26.72 0.80 2.25
CA PRO A 188 -27.82 -0.14 2.17
C PRO A 188 -29.17 0.59 2.03
N LYS A 189 -30.05 0.07 1.15
CA LYS A 189 -31.40 0.63 0.92
C LYS A 189 -32.38 0.35 2.04
N LYS A 190 -32.22 -0.81 2.69
CA LYS A 190 -33.07 -1.19 3.82
C LYS A 190 -32.92 -0.15 4.94
N GLU A 191 -34.02 0.23 5.56
CA GLU A 191 -33.97 1.12 6.71
C GLU A 191 -33.20 0.45 7.85
N GLY A 192 -32.26 1.17 8.45
CA GLY A 192 -31.44 0.63 9.52
C GLY A 192 -30.24 1.50 9.88
N LYS A 193 -29.48 0.98 10.84
CA LYS A 193 -28.24 1.54 11.35
C LYS A 193 -27.12 0.57 11.02
N TYR A 194 -26.03 1.06 10.44
CA TYR A 194 -25.00 0.23 9.85
C TYR A 194 -23.60 0.65 10.32
N PRO A 195 -22.69 -0.31 10.57
CA PRO A 195 -21.27 -0.03 10.69
C PRO A 195 -20.71 0.55 9.38
N ALA A 196 -19.62 1.30 9.46
CA ALA A 196 -18.99 1.97 8.32
C ALA A 196 -17.59 1.44 8.01
N ILE A 197 -17.22 1.46 6.72
CA ILE A 197 -15.90 1.09 6.22
C ILE A 197 -15.38 2.22 5.33
N LEU A 198 -14.27 2.83 5.74
CA LEU A 198 -13.51 3.76 4.92
C LEU A 198 -12.45 2.98 4.13
N ARG A 199 -12.55 3.00 2.80
CA ARG A 199 -11.60 2.38 1.88
C ARG A 199 -10.68 3.45 1.31
N VAL A 200 -9.41 3.40 1.67
CA VAL A 200 -8.38 4.37 1.28
C VAL A 200 -7.46 3.80 0.18
N PRO A 201 -7.08 4.60 -0.82
CA PRO A 201 -6.54 4.05 -2.06
C PRO A 201 -5.02 3.86 -2.03
N GLY A 202 -4.56 2.79 -2.71
CA GLY A 202 -3.17 2.67 -3.16
C GLY A 202 -2.79 3.81 -4.11
N ALA A 203 -1.49 4.01 -4.32
CA ALA A 203 -0.95 5.08 -5.15
C ALA A 203 -1.50 5.03 -6.58
N GLY A 204 -1.67 6.20 -7.21
CA GLY A 204 -2.09 6.33 -8.61
C GLY A 204 -3.30 7.25 -8.78
N VAL A 205 -3.53 7.66 -10.03
CA VAL A 205 -4.59 8.59 -10.43
C VAL A 205 -5.61 7.79 -11.25
N ARG A 206 -6.80 7.55 -10.70
CA ARG A 206 -7.81 6.65 -11.30
C ARG A 206 -9.22 6.95 -10.78
N PRO A 207 -10.27 6.53 -11.51
CA PRO A 207 -11.63 6.51 -10.99
C PRO A 207 -11.81 5.38 -9.96
N TYR A 208 -12.95 5.41 -9.26
CA TYR A 208 -13.34 4.39 -8.29
C TYR A 208 -14.77 3.89 -8.54
N ALA A 209 -15.02 2.64 -8.16
CA ALA A 209 -16.29 1.96 -8.40
C ALA A 209 -17.19 1.96 -7.16
N GLY A 210 -16.60 1.97 -5.95
CA GLY A 210 -17.30 1.73 -4.69
C GLY A 210 -17.34 0.24 -4.32
N MET A 211 -17.62 -0.03 -3.04
CA MET A 211 -17.63 -1.39 -2.47
C MET A 211 -19.06 -1.90 -2.28
N ILE A 212 -19.73 -2.16 -3.40
CA ILE A 212 -21.16 -2.57 -3.41
C ILE A 212 -21.37 -3.89 -2.66
N ALA A 213 -20.48 -4.88 -2.85
CA ALA A 213 -20.63 -6.20 -2.24
C ALA A 213 -20.61 -6.15 -0.70
N GLU A 214 -19.78 -5.30 -0.11
CA GLU A 214 -19.79 -5.06 1.34
C GLU A 214 -21.03 -4.27 1.76
N ALA A 215 -21.50 -3.32 0.97
CA ALA A 215 -22.75 -2.62 1.28
C ALA A 215 -23.96 -3.56 1.34
N GLU A 216 -24.05 -4.51 0.40
CA GLU A 216 -25.09 -5.54 0.40
C GLU A 216 -25.02 -6.46 1.64
N LYS A 217 -23.85 -6.55 2.29
CA LYS A 217 -23.66 -7.28 3.56
C LYS A 217 -24.03 -6.47 4.81
N GLY A 218 -24.59 -5.27 4.63
CA GLY A 218 -25.05 -4.39 5.71
C GLY A 218 -23.99 -3.45 6.26
N PHE A 219 -23.15 -2.87 5.39
CA PHE A 219 -22.14 -1.89 5.78
C PHE A 219 -22.32 -0.59 4.98
N ILE A 220 -22.06 0.57 5.58
CA ILE A 220 -21.84 1.79 4.80
C ILE A 220 -20.39 1.72 4.31
N THR A 221 -20.15 1.90 3.01
CA THR A 221 -18.77 1.93 2.49
C THR A 221 -18.49 3.23 1.79
N LEU A 222 -17.32 3.82 2.05
CA LEU A 222 -16.84 4.99 1.33
C LEU A 222 -15.44 4.71 0.77
N GLU A 223 -15.34 4.58 -0.55
CA GLU A 223 -14.07 4.47 -1.26
C GLU A 223 -13.63 5.86 -1.76
N VAL A 224 -12.51 6.37 -1.26
CA VAL A 224 -12.09 7.76 -1.50
C VAL A 224 -10.97 7.88 -2.53
N GLY A 225 -11.01 8.97 -3.31
CA GLY A 225 -9.92 9.42 -4.15
C GLY A 225 -9.17 10.58 -3.50
N ILE A 226 -7.83 10.54 -3.57
CA ILE A 226 -7.01 11.50 -2.83
C ILE A 226 -6.63 12.75 -3.61
N HIS A 227 -6.94 12.86 -4.90
CA HIS A 227 -6.37 13.86 -5.81
C HIS A 227 -7.13 15.19 -5.88
N GLY A 228 -8.30 15.28 -5.23
CA GLY A 228 -9.16 16.46 -5.32
C GLY A 228 -9.82 16.63 -6.69
N VAL A 229 -9.96 15.54 -7.43
CA VAL A 229 -10.75 15.44 -8.66
C VAL A 229 -11.90 14.45 -8.47
N PRO A 230 -13.06 14.66 -9.09
CA PRO A 230 -14.14 13.68 -9.11
C PRO A 230 -13.65 12.29 -9.53
N VAL A 231 -14.22 11.25 -8.93
CA VAL A 231 -13.77 9.85 -9.09
C VAL A 231 -14.62 9.05 -10.09
N THR A 232 -15.42 9.76 -10.89
CA THR A 232 -16.37 9.24 -11.88
C THR A 232 -16.13 9.78 -13.30
N MET A 233 -15.09 10.59 -13.51
CA MET A 233 -14.72 11.10 -14.83
C MET A 233 -14.33 9.97 -15.81
N ASP A 234 -14.22 10.32 -17.09
CA ASP A 234 -13.69 9.42 -18.10
C ASP A 234 -12.26 8.95 -17.74
N PRO A 235 -11.91 7.66 -17.91
CA PRO A 235 -10.58 7.14 -17.60
C PRO A 235 -9.42 7.92 -18.26
N GLY A 236 -9.61 8.45 -19.47
CA GLY A 236 -8.61 9.24 -20.19
C GLY A 236 -8.21 10.52 -19.45
N VAL A 237 -9.14 11.15 -18.74
CA VAL A 237 -8.86 12.35 -17.92
C VAL A 237 -7.84 12.04 -16.83
N TYR A 238 -7.93 10.87 -16.18
CA TYR A 238 -6.97 10.49 -15.15
C TYR A 238 -5.59 10.17 -15.74
N VAL A 239 -5.54 9.59 -16.95
CA VAL A 239 -4.28 9.36 -17.67
C VAL A 239 -3.58 10.69 -17.95
N ASP A 240 -4.32 11.69 -18.43
CA ASP A 240 -3.78 13.02 -18.71
C ASP A 240 -3.32 13.72 -17.43
N LEU A 241 -4.12 13.65 -16.36
CA LEU A 241 -3.75 14.21 -15.06
C LEU A 241 -2.49 13.54 -14.49
N ALA A 242 -2.38 12.21 -14.59
CA ALA A 242 -1.22 11.46 -14.12
C ALA A 242 0.07 11.84 -14.86
N ARG A 243 -0.02 12.12 -16.17
CA ARG A 243 1.11 12.52 -17.01
C ARG A 243 1.44 14.01 -16.92
N GLY A 244 0.46 14.83 -16.54
CA GLY A 244 0.60 16.27 -16.36
C GLY A 244 0.67 16.66 -14.88
N PRO A 245 -0.34 17.37 -14.35
CA PRO A 245 -0.26 18.08 -13.07
C PRO A 245 -0.10 17.19 -11.83
N LEU A 246 -0.41 15.89 -11.91
CA LEU A 246 -0.23 14.94 -10.81
C LEU A 246 1.02 14.07 -10.98
N ASN A 247 1.86 14.29 -12.00
CA ASN A 247 3.11 13.57 -12.09
C ASN A 247 4.02 13.92 -10.90
N GLY A 248 4.52 12.91 -10.19
CA GLY A 248 5.38 13.11 -9.01
C GLY A 248 4.68 13.74 -7.79
N TYR A 249 3.34 13.65 -7.69
CA TYR A 249 2.56 14.24 -6.59
C TYR A 249 3.10 13.89 -5.18
N GLN A 250 3.77 12.74 -5.04
CA GLN A 250 4.28 12.24 -3.78
C GLN A 250 5.39 13.13 -3.19
N ALA A 251 6.11 13.89 -4.02
CA ALA A 251 7.17 14.79 -3.59
C ALA A 251 6.77 16.28 -3.70
N ALA A 252 5.54 16.57 -4.10
CA ALA A 252 5.07 17.93 -4.33
C ALA A 252 5.03 18.73 -3.02
N ASN A 253 5.77 19.84 -3.00
CA ASN A 253 5.98 20.74 -1.85
C ASN A 253 6.61 20.07 -0.62
N LEU A 254 7.49 19.06 -0.81
CA LEU A 254 8.13 18.37 0.32
C LEU A 254 9.04 19.28 1.17
N ASP A 255 9.46 20.41 0.64
CA ASP A 255 10.24 21.45 1.34
C ASP A 255 9.42 22.26 2.35
N ASP A 256 8.10 22.15 2.36
CA ASP A 256 7.22 22.92 3.23
C ASP A 256 6.19 22.01 3.93
N ARG A 257 6.33 21.85 5.25
CA ARG A 257 5.44 20.99 6.05
C ARG A 257 3.98 21.43 6.03
N ASP A 258 3.67 22.67 5.72
CA ASP A 258 2.30 23.19 5.68
C ASP A 258 1.68 23.11 4.28
N ARG A 259 2.49 22.96 3.24
CA ARG A 259 2.07 22.87 1.83
C ARG A 259 2.28 21.50 1.20
N TYR A 260 2.95 20.59 1.89
CA TYR A 260 3.20 19.24 1.40
C TYR A 260 1.90 18.54 0.98
N TYR A 261 1.94 17.86 -0.17
CA TYR A 261 0.78 17.24 -0.81
C TYR A 261 -0.05 16.38 0.15
N TYR A 262 0.59 15.58 1.01
CA TYR A 262 -0.13 14.67 1.90
C TYR A 262 -0.88 15.37 3.04
N LYS A 263 -0.67 16.68 3.31
CA LYS A 263 -1.45 17.42 4.32
C LYS A 263 -2.94 17.38 4.03
N ARG A 264 -3.30 17.74 2.80
CA ARG A 264 -4.70 17.72 2.35
C ARG A 264 -5.24 16.30 2.19
N VAL A 265 -4.37 15.31 1.93
CA VAL A 265 -4.78 13.91 1.81
C VAL A 265 -5.16 13.35 3.18
N TYR A 266 -4.29 13.52 4.18
CA TYR A 266 -4.51 12.98 5.52
C TYR A 266 -5.70 13.66 6.21
N LEU A 267 -5.82 14.98 6.07
CA LEU A 267 -7.02 15.71 6.52
C LEU A 267 -8.26 15.34 5.71
N GLY A 268 -8.12 14.98 4.43
CA GLY A 268 -9.21 14.43 3.63
C GLY A 268 -9.74 13.10 4.18
N CYS A 269 -8.87 12.22 4.66
CA CYS A 269 -9.27 11.01 5.37
C CYS A 269 -10.02 11.31 6.67
N VAL A 270 -9.56 12.27 7.48
CA VAL A 270 -10.30 12.72 8.68
C VAL A 270 -11.67 13.30 8.29
N ARG A 271 -11.74 14.12 7.24
CA ARG A 271 -12.99 14.67 6.70
C ARG A 271 -13.96 13.58 6.23
N ALA A 272 -13.46 12.50 5.66
CA ALA A 272 -14.28 11.34 5.29
C ALA A 272 -14.87 10.64 6.52
N VAL A 273 -14.10 10.54 7.61
CA VAL A 273 -14.59 10.05 8.91
C VAL A 273 -15.67 10.98 9.47
N ASP A 274 -15.46 12.31 9.47
CA ASP A 274 -16.46 13.31 9.89
C ASP A 274 -17.79 13.10 9.19
N PHE A 275 -17.75 12.91 7.86
CA PHE A 275 -18.94 12.66 7.07
C PHE A 275 -19.62 11.33 7.45
N LEU A 276 -18.87 10.22 7.49
CA LEU A 276 -19.43 8.89 7.79
C LEU A 276 -20.13 8.86 9.14
N VAL A 277 -19.52 9.42 10.19
CA VAL A 277 -20.12 9.40 11.53
C VAL A 277 -21.29 10.37 11.70
N SER A 278 -21.45 11.33 10.79
CA SER A 278 -22.59 12.26 10.77
C SER A 278 -23.83 11.69 10.07
N MET A 279 -23.69 10.58 9.34
CA MET A 279 -24.79 9.99 8.58
C MET A 279 -25.88 9.45 9.51
N SER A 280 -27.14 9.70 9.17
CA SER A 280 -28.27 9.14 9.93
C SER A 280 -28.33 7.62 9.84
N GLN A 281 -27.71 7.00 8.84
CA GLN A 281 -27.63 5.54 8.70
C GLN A 281 -26.47 4.93 9.50
N TYR A 282 -25.53 5.72 10.02
CA TYR A 282 -24.41 5.19 10.81
C TYR A 282 -24.89 4.67 12.16
N ASP A 283 -24.33 3.55 12.62
CA ASP A 283 -24.70 2.91 13.89
C ASP A 283 -24.23 3.66 15.15
N GLY A 284 -23.47 4.72 14.99
CA GLY A 284 -23.00 5.59 16.06
C GLY A 284 -21.69 5.11 16.72
N GLN A 285 -21.17 3.93 16.40
CA GLN A 285 -20.06 3.34 17.16
C GLN A 285 -19.01 2.57 16.35
N ASN A 286 -19.36 1.92 15.23
CA ASN A 286 -18.48 0.98 14.54
C ASN A 286 -18.02 1.50 13.17
N ILE A 287 -16.79 2.01 13.12
CA ILE A 287 -16.13 2.38 11.85
C ILE A 287 -14.73 1.76 11.76
N ALA A 288 -14.41 1.22 10.60
CA ALA A 288 -13.08 0.71 10.28
C ALA A 288 -12.47 1.42 9.06
N VAL A 289 -11.14 1.37 8.96
CA VAL A 289 -10.40 1.88 7.80
C VAL A 289 -9.51 0.78 7.20
N THR A 290 -9.47 0.69 5.87
CA THR A 290 -8.63 -0.33 5.22
C THR A 290 -8.14 0.08 3.83
N GLY A 291 -6.95 -0.41 3.48
CA GLY A 291 -6.30 -0.16 2.20
C GLY A 291 -4.94 -0.87 2.10
N GLY A 292 -4.36 -0.87 0.90
CA GLY A 292 -3.04 -1.46 0.63
C GLY A 292 -2.06 -0.46 0.01
N SER A 293 -0.76 -0.65 0.23
CA SER A 293 0.30 0.25 -0.26
C SER A 293 0.14 1.64 0.35
N GLN A 294 0.01 2.70 -0.45
CA GLN A 294 -0.42 4.01 0.05
C GLN A 294 -1.75 3.94 0.83
N GLY A 295 -2.67 3.05 0.47
CA GLY A 295 -3.88 2.82 1.25
C GLY A 295 -3.57 2.25 2.64
N GLY A 296 -2.57 1.36 2.76
CA GLY A 296 -2.13 0.82 4.05
C GLY A 296 -1.53 1.92 4.94
N ALA A 297 -0.74 2.81 4.33
CA ALA A 297 -0.26 4.03 4.97
C ALA A 297 -1.41 4.88 5.51
N LEU A 298 -2.38 5.17 4.65
CA LEU A 298 -3.55 5.98 4.99
C LEU A 298 -4.43 5.34 6.06
N SER A 299 -4.53 4.00 6.12
CA SER A 299 -5.23 3.29 7.20
C SER A 299 -4.58 3.57 8.56
N ILE A 300 -3.25 3.43 8.65
CA ILE A 300 -2.49 3.69 9.87
C ILE A 300 -2.58 5.16 10.26
N VAL A 301 -2.40 6.07 9.30
CA VAL A 301 -2.52 7.52 9.51
C VAL A 301 -3.90 7.90 10.04
N THR A 302 -4.97 7.40 9.39
CA THR A 302 -6.35 7.71 9.79
C THR A 302 -6.65 7.20 11.19
N ALA A 303 -6.26 5.95 11.50
CA ALA A 303 -6.45 5.39 12.84
C ALA A 303 -5.60 6.08 13.92
N GLY A 304 -4.42 6.57 13.57
CA GLY A 304 -3.58 7.35 14.49
C GLY A 304 -4.11 8.77 14.73
N LEU A 305 -4.76 9.37 13.73
CA LEU A 305 -5.31 10.72 13.82
C LEU A 305 -6.72 10.76 14.43
N ASP A 306 -7.50 9.69 14.33
CA ASP A 306 -8.92 9.71 14.63
C ASP A 306 -9.38 8.58 15.55
N THR A 307 -9.77 8.95 16.77
CA THR A 307 -10.20 8.02 17.83
C THR A 307 -11.57 7.40 17.57
N ARG A 308 -12.31 7.84 16.55
CA ARG A 308 -13.58 7.24 16.15
C ARG A 308 -13.37 5.93 15.41
N ILE A 309 -12.23 5.76 14.72
CA ILE A 309 -11.83 4.48 14.14
C ILE A 309 -11.75 3.43 15.24
N LYS A 310 -12.33 2.25 15.00
CA LYS A 310 -12.35 1.13 15.95
C LYS A 310 -11.47 -0.04 15.52
N TRP A 311 -11.26 -0.20 14.22
CA TRP A 311 -10.42 -1.25 13.65
C TRP A 311 -9.73 -0.76 12.39
N LEU A 312 -8.56 -1.33 12.09
CA LEU A 312 -7.90 -1.08 10.81
C LEU A 312 -7.37 -2.36 10.16
N GLY A 313 -7.39 -2.38 8.83
CA GLY A 313 -6.75 -3.40 8.01
C GLY A 313 -5.74 -2.78 7.05
N ALA A 314 -4.46 -3.15 7.14
CA ALA A 314 -3.41 -2.56 6.31
C ALA A 314 -2.59 -3.63 5.57
N TYR A 315 -2.53 -3.51 4.23
CA TYR A 315 -1.60 -4.30 3.41
C TYR A 315 -0.36 -3.50 3.06
N TYR A 316 0.80 -4.14 3.21
CA TYR A 316 2.12 -3.67 2.74
C TYR A 316 2.25 -2.13 2.72
N PRO A 317 2.18 -1.45 3.90
CA PRO A 317 2.03 -0.01 3.97
C PRO A 317 3.22 0.72 3.32
N ALA A 318 2.92 1.64 2.41
CA ALA A 318 3.89 2.56 1.81
C ALA A 318 4.20 3.74 2.77
N ILE A 319 5.07 4.67 2.37
CA ILE A 319 5.37 5.93 3.11
C ILE A 319 5.80 5.66 4.56
N ALA A 320 6.38 4.49 4.78
CA ALA A 320 6.91 4.07 6.05
C ALA A 320 8.42 4.21 6.00
N ASP A 321 8.98 4.83 7.03
CA ASP A 321 10.40 4.91 7.30
C ASP A 321 11.24 5.32 6.08
N VAL A 322 10.80 6.36 5.37
CA VAL A 322 11.34 6.76 4.06
C VAL A 322 12.80 7.18 4.12
N THR A 323 13.30 7.60 5.30
CA THR A 323 14.69 7.98 5.54
C THR A 323 15.63 6.78 5.75
N GLY A 324 15.13 5.54 5.61
CA GLY A 324 15.96 4.33 5.75
C GLY A 324 17.23 4.40 4.90
N TYR A 325 17.13 4.93 3.68
CA TYR A 325 18.27 5.07 2.76
C TYR A 325 19.37 6.02 3.28
N LEU A 326 19.00 7.07 4.02
CA LEU A 326 19.94 7.98 4.67
C LEU A 326 20.69 7.31 5.83
N ASN A 327 20.26 6.10 6.22
CA ASN A 327 20.80 5.31 7.32
C ASN A 327 21.29 3.93 6.82
N GLY A 328 21.58 3.81 5.52
CA GLY A 328 22.22 2.61 4.95
C GLY A 328 21.32 1.37 4.87
N ARG A 329 19.99 1.53 4.84
CA ARG A 329 19.03 0.42 4.66
C ARG A 329 17.84 0.82 3.79
N ALA A 330 16.97 -0.14 3.45
CA ALA A 330 15.79 0.15 2.65
C ALA A 330 14.84 1.16 3.33
N GLY A 331 14.40 2.17 2.57
CA GLY A 331 13.32 3.09 2.93
C GLY A 331 12.06 2.85 2.10
N GLY A 332 10.90 3.18 2.65
CA GLY A 332 9.61 2.93 2.02
C GLY A 332 9.38 3.68 0.70
N TRP A 333 8.40 3.22 -0.08
CA TRP A 333 7.89 3.94 -1.24
C TRP A 333 7.40 5.35 -0.84
N PRO A 334 7.62 6.42 -1.64
CA PRO A 334 8.08 6.43 -3.03
C PRO A 334 9.61 6.48 -3.17
N HIS A 335 10.36 6.05 -2.16
CA HIS A 335 11.82 6.08 -2.14
C HIS A 335 12.38 7.48 -2.36
N LEU A 336 11.94 8.42 -1.51
CA LEU A 336 12.28 9.84 -1.59
C LEU A 336 13.80 10.11 -1.50
N PHE A 337 14.58 9.22 -0.87
CA PHE A 337 15.98 9.47 -0.55
C PHE A 337 16.93 8.41 -1.15
N THR A 338 16.67 7.97 -2.38
CA THR A 338 17.57 7.04 -3.10
C THR A 338 17.67 7.41 -4.59
N GLY A 339 18.70 6.88 -5.27
CA GLY A 339 18.95 7.13 -6.70
C GLY A 339 18.92 8.63 -7.03
N ASP A 340 18.28 8.97 -8.16
CA ASP A 340 18.14 10.37 -8.61
C ASP A 340 17.38 11.27 -7.62
N ASN A 341 16.46 10.69 -6.83
CA ASN A 341 15.72 11.44 -5.82
C ASN A 341 16.61 11.92 -4.68
N LEU A 342 17.70 11.21 -4.37
CA LEU A 342 18.60 11.55 -3.26
C LEU A 342 19.19 12.95 -3.44
N ALA A 343 19.67 13.28 -4.64
CA ALA A 343 20.27 14.58 -4.93
C ALA A 343 19.27 15.74 -4.75
N TYR A 344 17.98 15.51 -5.02
CA TYR A 344 16.95 16.53 -4.90
C TYR A 344 16.39 16.66 -3.48
N ASN A 345 16.18 15.53 -2.81
CA ASN A 345 15.46 15.47 -1.55
C ASN A 345 16.33 15.47 -0.30
N ASN A 346 17.62 15.12 -0.38
CA ASN A 346 18.54 15.09 0.76
C ASN A 346 18.92 16.52 1.20
N LYS A 347 17.92 17.26 1.69
CA LYS A 347 18.00 18.63 2.16
C LYS A 347 17.34 18.72 3.55
N PRO A 348 17.87 19.54 4.47
CA PRO A 348 17.39 19.56 5.86
C PRO A 348 15.89 19.87 6.01
N ASP A 349 15.36 20.78 5.20
CA ASP A 349 13.94 21.16 5.15
C ASP A 349 13.03 19.98 4.76
N ARG A 350 13.41 19.25 3.71
CA ARG A 350 12.67 18.09 3.20
C ARG A 350 12.69 16.93 4.17
N ILE A 351 13.85 16.64 4.77
CA ILE A 351 14.00 15.60 5.81
C ILE A 351 13.19 15.98 7.06
N LYS A 352 13.17 17.26 7.42
CA LYS A 352 12.33 17.73 8.54
C LYS A 352 10.85 17.56 8.23
N THR A 353 10.41 17.92 7.03
CA THR A 353 9.02 17.75 6.60
C THR A 353 8.61 16.28 6.62
N THR A 354 9.43 15.33 6.14
CA THR A 354 9.05 13.91 6.17
C THR A 354 8.76 13.40 7.58
N GLY A 355 9.42 13.93 8.62
CA GLY A 355 9.10 13.63 10.01
C GLY A 355 7.63 13.91 10.40
N TYR A 356 6.95 14.86 9.75
CA TYR A 356 5.53 15.14 10.00
C TYR A 356 4.56 14.25 9.22
N TYR A 357 5.05 13.50 8.22
CA TYR A 357 4.19 12.78 7.27
C TYR A 357 4.49 11.29 7.17
N ASP A 358 5.63 10.82 7.66
CA ASP A 358 5.94 9.41 7.64
C ASP A 358 5.01 8.60 8.55
N VAL A 359 4.51 7.49 8.02
CA VAL A 359 3.57 6.57 8.68
C VAL A 359 4.08 6.11 10.04
N VAL A 360 5.39 5.97 10.24
CA VAL A 360 5.97 5.52 11.51
C VAL A 360 5.57 6.42 12.68
N ASN A 361 5.39 7.72 12.47
CA ASN A 361 5.03 8.64 13.55
C ASN A 361 3.53 8.60 13.87
N PHE A 362 2.69 8.30 12.88
CA PHE A 362 1.27 8.02 13.12
C PHE A 362 1.04 6.67 13.78
N ALA A 363 1.83 5.66 13.40
CA ALA A 363 1.78 4.32 13.98
C ALA A 363 1.92 4.34 15.51
N ARG A 364 2.73 5.26 16.06
CA ARG A 364 2.88 5.47 17.52
C ARG A 364 1.60 5.88 18.24
N MET A 365 0.61 6.40 17.52
CA MET A 365 -0.67 6.87 18.06
C MET A 365 -1.80 5.84 17.87
N VAL A 366 -1.54 4.72 17.20
CA VAL A 366 -2.55 3.68 16.93
C VAL A 366 -2.75 2.80 18.15
N ASN A 367 -3.91 2.94 18.79
CA ASN A 367 -4.29 2.14 19.97
C ASN A 367 -5.37 1.07 19.68
N VAL A 368 -5.96 1.12 18.49
CA VAL A 368 -7.06 0.23 18.08
C VAL A 368 -6.54 -1.11 17.56
N PRO A 369 -7.33 -2.20 17.63
CA PRO A 369 -6.95 -3.47 17.03
C PRO A 369 -6.72 -3.35 15.52
N GLY A 370 -5.60 -3.89 15.03
CA GLY A 370 -5.26 -3.87 13.61
C GLY A 370 -4.85 -5.23 13.06
N TYR A 371 -5.28 -5.53 11.84
CA TYR A 371 -4.82 -6.67 11.05
C TYR A 371 -3.88 -6.16 9.95
N TYR A 372 -2.72 -6.77 9.85
CA TYR A 372 -1.64 -6.38 8.95
C TYR A 372 -1.19 -7.58 8.14
N SER A 373 -0.85 -7.38 6.86
CA SER A 373 -0.30 -8.47 6.05
C SER A 373 0.57 -7.97 4.90
N TRP A 374 1.70 -8.65 4.68
CA TRP A 374 2.64 -8.44 3.58
C TRP A 374 3.59 -9.64 3.46
N GLY A 375 4.25 -9.76 2.31
CA GLY A 375 5.35 -10.69 2.09
C GLY A 375 6.72 -10.02 2.22
N PHE A 376 7.77 -10.84 2.23
CA PHE A 376 9.16 -10.39 2.35
C PHE A 376 9.76 -10.05 0.98
N ASN A 377 9.07 -10.41 -0.11
CA ASN A 377 9.54 -10.24 -1.47
C ASN A 377 9.07 -8.95 -2.15
N ASP A 378 8.42 -8.06 -1.40
CA ASP A 378 7.96 -6.77 -1.92
C ASP A 378 9.17 -5.88 -2.29
N GLU A 379 9.29 -5.54 -3.58
CA GLU A 379 10.35 -4.66 -4.10
C GLU A 379 9.89 -3.19 -4.18
N THR A 380 8.59 -2.92 -4.04
CA THR A 380 7.98 -1.60 -4.08
C THR A 380 7.96 -0.99 -2.69
N CYS A 381 7.35 -1.69 -1.74
CA CYS A 381 7.36 -1.32 -0.34
C CYS A 381 8.24 -2.36 0.37
N PRO A 382 9.47 -2.03 0.78
CA PRO A 382 10.37 -3.03 1.34
C PRO A 382 9.91 -3.45 2.75
N PRO A 383 9.88 -4.74 3.11
CA PRO A 383 9.47 -5.20 4.43
C PRO A 383 10.24 -4.53 5.57
N THR A 384 11.53 -4.18 5.40
CA THR A 384 12.28 -3.40 6.40
C THR A 384 11.53 -2.14 6.83
N SER A 385 10.96 -1.42 5.87
CA SER A 385 10.22 -0.18 6.12
C SER A 385 8.85 -0.41 6.77
N MET A 386 8.16 -1.48 6.37
CA MET A 386 6.86 -1.85 6.97
C MET A 386 7.01 -2.27 8.43
N TYR A 387 8.03 -3.09 8.73
CA TYR A 387 8.32 -3.51 10.09
C TYR A 387 8.70 -2.33 10.97
N ALA A 388 9.45 -1.35 10.47
CA ALA A 388 9.74 -0.13 11.23
C ALA A 388 8.46 0.59 11.70
N ALA A 389 7.43 0.70 10.84
CA ALA A 389 6.13 1.26 11.23
C ALA A 389 5.35 0.33 12.16
N TYR A 390 5.26 -0.95 11.84
CA TYR A 390 4.53 -1.92 12.64
C TYR A 390 5.06 -2.06 14.07
N ASN A 391 6.38 -2.08 14.25
CA ASN A 391 7.02 -2.34 15.53
C ASN A 391 6.73 -1.25 16.57
N VAL A 392 6.42 -0.02 16.14
CA VAL A 392 6.12 1.10 17.06
C VAL A 392 4.65 1.26 17.42
N ILE A 393 3.77 0.42 16.86
CA ILE A 393 2.33 0.44 17.17
C ILE A 393 2.08 -0.11 18.58
N PRO A 394 1.46 0.67 19.50
CA PRO A 394 1.16 0.22 20.86
C PRO A 394 -0.13 -0.61 20.96
N GLY A 395 -1.10 -0.39 20.06
CA GLY A 395 -2.38 -1.12 20.05
C GLY A 395 -2.24 -2.61 19.74
N GLN A 396 -3.30 -3.37 20.02
CA GLN A 396 -3.37 -4.79 19.65
C GLN A 396 -3.18 -4.95 18.15
N LYS A 397 -2.25 -5.82 17.75
CA LYS A 397 -1.88 -5.97 16.34
C LYS A 397 -1.65 -7.43 16.00
N MET A 398 -2.17 -7.85 14.85
CA MET A 398 -1.94 -9.15 14.24
C MET A 398 -1.24 -8.95 12.92
N LEU A 399 -0.08 -9.55 12.73
CA LEU A 399 0.63 -9.58 11.46
C LEU A 399 0.52 -10.99 10.86
N ASP A 400 -0.24 -11.15 9.79
CA ASP A 400 -0.30 -12.41 9.04
C ASP A 400 0.74 -12.42 7.92
N THR A 401 1.84 -13.12 8.20
CA THR A 401 2.92 -13.43 7.26
C THR A 401 2.85 -14.88 6.77
N SER A 402 1.66 -15.46 6.64
CA SER A 402 1.49 -16.77 6.00
C SER A 402 1.82 -16.71 4.49
N PHE A 403 1.85 -15.51 3.91
CA PHE A 403 2.05 -15.22 2.49
C PHE A 403 3.44 -14.58 2.23
N LYS A 404 4.50 -15.18 2.80
CA LYS A 404 5.86 -14.59 2.85
C LYS A 404 6.48 -14.33 1.48
N ASP A 405 6.08 -15.10 0.47
CA ASP A 405 6.60 -15.01 -0.88
C ASP A 405 5.97 -13.88 -1.71
N THR A 406 4.89 -13.29 -1.22
CA THR A 406 4.20 -12.19 -1.92
C THR A 406 5.14 -10.99 -2.11
N GLY A 407 5.04 -10.40 -3.30
CA GLY A 407 5.65 -9.12 -3.63
C GLY A 407 4.68 -7.98 -3.30
N HIS A 408 4.62 -6.98 -4.18
CA HIS A 408 3.64 -5.89 -4.06
C HIS A 408 2.24 -6.28 -4.58
N TRP A 409 1.72 -7.41 -4.11
CA TRP A 409 0.44 -7.99 -4.51
C TRP A 409 -0.06 -8.92 -3.39
N THR A 410 -1.34 -9.29 -3.43
CA THR A 410 -1.94 -10.22 -2.46
C THR A 410 -2.51 -11.46 -3.13
N TYR A 411 -2.49 -12.58 -2.41
CA TYR A 411 -3.34 -13.72 -2.75
C TYR A 411 -4.83 -13.42 -2.48
N PRO A 412 -5.78 -14.07 -3.18
CA PRO A 412 -7.20 -14.00 -2.85
C PRO A 412 -7.47 -14.40 -1.38
N GLU A 413 -6.84 -15.47 -0.89
CA GLU A 413 -6.98 -15.98 0.49
C GLU A 413 -6.48 -14.96 1.52
N GLN A 414 -5.42 -14.23 1.19
CA GLN A 414 -4.91 -13.14 2.02
C GLN A 414 -5.94 -12.01 2.12
N THR A 415 -6.59 -11.69 0.99
CA THR A 415 -7.64 -10.66 0.92
C THR A 415 -8.89 -11.06 1.71
N GLU A 416 -9.28 -12.32 1.59
CA GLU A 416 -10.44 -12.92 2.26
C GLU A 416 -10.25 -12.95 3.77
N LYS A 417 -9.07 -13.36 4.27
CA LYS A 417 -8.79 -13.40 5.71
C LYS A 417 -8.95 -12.03 6.38
N MET A 418 -8.30 -10.98 5.85
CA MET A 418 -8.43 -9.65 6.44
C MET A 418 -9.85 -9.11 6.32
N THR A 419 -10.50 -9.31 5.17
CA THR A 419 -11.87 -8.82 4.96
C THR A 419 -12.82 -9.50 5.93
N THR A 420 -12.76 -10.82 6.06
CA THR A 420 -13.57 -11.59 7.02
C THR A 420 -13.32 -11.13 8.45
N TRP A 421 -12.04 -10.95 8.84
CA TRP A 421 -11.70 -10.42 10.15
C TRP A 421 -12.32 -9.04 10.38
N LEU A 422 -12.13 -8.09 9.45
CA LEU A 422 -12.59 -6.71 9.57
C LEU A 422 -14.12 -6.61 9.66
N LEU A 423 -14.83 -7.35 8.80
CA LEU A 423 -16.29 -7.39 8.81
C LEU A 423 -16.83 -8.07 10.08
N GLY A 424 -16.14 -9.09 10.59
CA GLY A 424 -16.48 -9.76 11.85
C GLY A 424 -16.35 -8.82 13.05
N GLN A 425 -15.27 -8.04 13.12
CA GLN A 425 -15.08 -7.02 14.15
C GLN A 425 -16.21 -6.00 14.18
N LEU A 426 -16.56 -5.45 13.01
CA LEU A 426 -17.62 -4.44 12.87
C LEU A 426 -19.03 -4.95 13.21
N LYS A 427 -19.27 -6.27 13.11
CA LYS A 427 -20.55 -6.90 13.49
C LYS A 427 -20.65 -7.27 14.97
N GLY A 428 -19.66 -6.89 15.78
CA GLY A 428 -19.66 -7.14 17.22
C GLY A 428 -19.11 -8.50 17.64
N GLY A 429 -18.16 -9.06 16.86
CA GLY A 429 -17.30 -10.20 17.21
C GLY A 429 -17.92 -11.24 18.17
N LYS A 430 -18.73 -12.14 17.63
CA LYS A 430 -19.08 -13.39 18.34
C LYS A 430 -18.02 -14.45 18.12
#